data_AF-A0AAD7XQJ6-F1
#
_entry.id   AF-A0AAD7XQJ6-F1
#
_cell.length_a   1.000
_cell.length_b   1.000
_cell.length_c   1.000
_cell.angle_alpha   90.00
_cell.angle_beta   90.00
_cell.angle_gamma   90.00
#
_symmetry.space_group_name_H-M   'P 1'
#
loop_
_entity.id
_entity.type
_entity.pdbx_description
1 polymer ?
#
loop_
_entity_poly.entity_id
_entity_poly.type
_entity_poly.pdbx_seq_one_letter_code
_entity_poly.pdbx_strand_id
1 'polypeptide(L)'
;MAPAAAAASHWFFEGPVAIQGHLHKEGHLVKSWKRRMFFLKVRPAILEYYDDDSNKNFKWEFKGRIDLANATLVDGQEPLAFKLVATTGKRFNLRCDDAQTKTRWLAVVAKVIAGNRDPDDVFATWTAHVDLAHHHTSDRCGKTKLRALSSTFSREARQLRCGD
;
A
#
# COMPACT_ATOMS: atom_id res chain seq x y z
N MET A 1 -6.09 -16.27 38.04
CA MET A 1 -6.19 -14.79 38.05
C MET A 1 -5.01 -14.25 37.25
N ALA A 2 -5.17 -14.02 35.95
CA ALA A 2 -4.13 -13.48 35.08
C ALA A 2 -4.25 -11.93 35.04
N PRO A 3 -3.14 -11.17 34.98
CA PRO A 3 -3.17 -9.75 35.30
C PRO A 3 -3.68 -8.88 34.14
N ALA A 4 -4.47 -7.89 34.54
CA ALA A 4 -5.05 -6.82 33.73
C ALA A 4 -3.99 -5.77 33.31
N ALA A 5 -3.07 -6.13 32.42
CA ALA A 5 -2.00 -5.24 31.97
C ALA A 5 -1.75 -5.32 30.45
N ALA A 6 -2.72 -4.87 29.63
CA ALA A 6 -2.46 -4.42 28.24
C ALA A 6 -3.63 -3.62 27.62
N ALA A 7 -4.49 -2.96 28.41
CA ALA A 7 -5.58 -2.14 27.88
C ALA A 7 -5.10 -0.74 27.42
N ALA A 8 -3.94 -0.67 26.77
CA ALA A 8 -3.44 0.54 26.12
C ALA A 8 -3.78 0.47 24.62
N SER A 9 -4.79 1.25 24.18
CA SER A 9 -4.97 1.69 22.78
C SER A 9 -4.88 0.60 21.68
N HIS A 10 -5.72 -0.43 21.77
CA HIS A 10 -5.77 -1.57 20.83
C HIS A 10 -6.45 -1.27 19.45
N TRP A 11 -6.82 -0.02 19.14
CA TRP A 11 -7.77 0.25 18.03
C TRP A 11 -7.15 0.60 16.67
N PHE A 12 -5.81 0.62 16.51
CA PHE A 12 -5.17 1.13 15.29
C PHE A 12 -4.23 0.16 14.54
N PHE A 13 -3.75 -0.95 15.15
CA PHE A 13 -2.60 -1.70 14.61
C PHE A 13 -2.79 -3.20 14.39
N GLU A 14 -3.99 -3.68 14.06
CA GLU A 14 -4.11 -5.05 13.56
C GLU A 14 -3.59 -5.13 12.11
N GLY A 15 -2.27 -5.20 11.95
CA GLY A 15 -1.62 -5.66 10.73
C GLY A 15 -0.61 -4.72 10.06
N PRO A 16 0.28 -5.28 9.22
CA PRO A 16 1.26 -4.51 8.47
C PRO A 16 0.59 -3.63 7.40
N VAL A 17 1.03 -2.37 7.33
CA VAL A 17 0.60 -1.40 6.31
C VAL A 17 1.46 -1.59 5.06
N ALA A 18 0.83 -1.94 3.94
CA ALA A 18 1.50 -2.13 2.65
C ALA A 18 1.78 -0.81 1.92
N ILE A 19 0.82 0.11 1.97
CA ILE A 19 0.94 1.43 1.37
C ILE A 19 0.06 2.39 2.18
N GLN A 20 0.55 3.61 2.32
CA GLN A 20 -0.18 4.73 2.90
C GLN A 20 0.01 5.97 2.03
N GLY A 21 -0.93 6.89 2.11
CA GLY A 21 -0.83 8.15 1.40
C GLY A 21 -2.15 8.89 1.28
N HIS A 22 -2.04 10.16 0.90
CA HIS A 22 -3.20 10.99 0.65
C HIS A 22 -3.85 10.62 -0.68
N LEU A 23 -5.17 10.47 -0.65
CA LEU A 23 -6.00 10.39 -1.85
C LEU A 23 -7.18 11.35 -1.70
N HIS A 24 -7.65 11.85 -2.84
CA HIS A 24 -8.91 12.57 -2.90
C HIS A 24 -10.04 11.56 -3.05
N LYS A 25 -10.97 11.57 -2.09
CA LYS A 25 -12.12 10.67 -2.06
C LYS A 25 -13.40 11.44 -2.38
N GLU A 26 -14.22 10.91 -3.27
CA GLU A 26 -15.56 11.45 -3.50
C GLU A 26 -16.48 11.20 -2.29
N GLY A 27 -17.22 12.22 -1.89
CA GLY A 27 -18.25 12.14 -0.87
C GLY A 27 -19.42 11.24 -1.29
N HIS A 28 -20.04 10.59 -0.30
CA HIS A 28 -21.12 9.65 -0.57
C HIS A 28 -22.44 10.37 -0.88
N LEU A 29 -22.86 11.28 0.01
CA LEU A 29 -24.10 12.06 -0.10
C LEU A 29 -23.89 13.28 -0.99
N VAL A 30 -22.93 14.14 -0.61
CA VAL A 30 -22.52 15.30 -1.40
C VAL A 30 -21.30 14.90 -2.22
N LYS A 31 -21.38 15.09 -3.55
CA LYS A 31 -20.32 14.74 -4.51
C LYS A 31 -19.16 15.73 -4.52
N SER A 32 -18.61 16.02 -3.34
CA SER A 32 -17.39 16.79 -3.17
C SER A 32 -16.19 15.88 -2.99
N TRP A 33 -15.03 16.33 -3.46
CA TRP A 33 -13.76 15.64 -3.23
C TRP A 33 -13.18 16.08 -1.88
N LYS A 34 -12.74 15.11 -1.07
CA LYS A 34 -12.08 15.35 0.21
C LYS A 34 -10.72 14.67 0.23
N ARG A 35 -9.67 15.39 0.63
CA ARG A 35 -8.37 14.80 0.92
C ARG A 35 -8.48 13.97 2.20
N ARG A 36 -8.01 12.73 2.14
CA ARG A 36 -8.02 11.78 3.26
C ARG A 36 -6.71 11.00 3.25
N MET A 37 -6.19 10.72 4.44
CA MET A 37 -5.06 9.81 4.57
C MET A 37 -5.58 8.36 4.55
N PHE A 38 -5.03 7.54 3.67
CA PHE A 38 -5.39 6.13 3.52
C PHE A 38 -4.30 5.20 4.01
N PHE A 39 -4.71 4.07 4.61
CA PHE A 39 -3.83 3.00 5.09
C PHE A 39 -4.32 1.67 4.57
N LEU A 40 -3.54 1.03 3.70
CA LEU A 40 -3.83 -0.33 3.27
C LEU A 40 -3.15 -1.33 4.19
N LYS A 41 -3.93 -2.16 4.86
CA LYS A 41 -3.47 -3.27 5.70
C LYS A 41 -3.58 -4.58 4.92
N VAL A 42 -2.47 -5.30 4.75
CA VAL A 42 -2.41 -6.55 3.96
C VAL A 42 -3.13 -7.70 4.65
N ARG A 43 -2.97 -7.79 5.97
CA ARG A 43 -3.71 -8.68 6.85
C ARG A 43 -4.36 -7.78 7.88
N PRO A 44 -5.66 -7.50 7.81
CA PRO A 44 -6.73 -8.35 7.25
C PRO A 44 -7.28 -7.97 5.84
N ALA A 45 -6.49 -7.38 4.93
CA ALA A 45 -6.97 -6.89 3.62
C ALA A 45 -8.01 -5.76 3.74
N ILE A 46 -7.71 -4.76 4.58
CA ILE A 46 -8.58 -3.62 4.84
C ILE A 46 -7.89 -2.33 4.42
N LEU A 47 -8.62 -1.46 3.73
CA LEU A 47 -8.20 -0.09 3.43
C LEU A 47 -8.96 0.89 4.31
N GLU A 48 -8.27 1.48 5.28
CA GLU A 48 -8.82 2.47 6.21
C GLU A 48 -8.54 3.89 5.71
N TYR A 49 -9.39 4.85 6.10
CA TYR A 49 -9.16 6.25 5.80
C TYR A 49 -9.57 7.18 6.94
N TYR A 50 -8.78 8.24 7.09
CA TYR A 50 -8.85 9.19 8.19
C TYR A 50 -9.03 10.61 7.65
N ASP A 51 -9.68 11.46 8.45
CA ASP A 51 -9.62 12.90 8.19
C ASP A 51 -8.19 13.40 8.36
N ASP A 52 -7.81 14.28 7.46
CA ASP A 52 -6.57 15.03 7.51
C ASP A 52 -6.94 16.50 7.77
N ASP A 53 -7.62 16.75 8.89
CA ASP A 53 -7.90 18.12 9.33
C ASP A 53 -6.69 18.59 10.14
N SER A 54 -5.66 19.06 9.42
CA SER A 54 -4.43 19.61 9.98
C SER A 54 -4.66 20.77 10.95
N ASN A 55 -5.88 21.32 11.02
CA ASN A 55 -6.26 22.43 11.88
C ASN A 55 -6.72 22.03 13.29
N LYS A 56 -6.84 20.74 13.62
CA LYS A 56 -7.33 20.31 14.95
C LYS A 56 -6.41 19.26 15.58
N ASN A 57 -5.45 19.74 16.37
CA ASN A 57 -4.71 18.96 17.37
C ASN A 57 -3.98 17.69 16.89
N PHE A 58 -3.51 17.64 15.63
CA PHE A 58 -2.73 16.52 15.05
C PHE A 58 -3.38 15.12 15.19
N LYS A 59 -4.70 15.05 15.41
CA LYS A 59 -5.39 13.78 15.63
C LYS A 59 -6.05 13.30 14.36
N TRP A 60 -5.59 12.17 13.83
CA TRP A 60 -6.25 11.49 12.72
C TRP A 60 -7.58 10.89 13.19
N GLU A 61 -8.68 11.39 12.63
CA GLU A 61 -10.03 10.92 12.98
C GLU A 61 -10.46 9.82 12.00
N PHE A 62 -10.79 8.62 12.51
CA PHE A 62 -11.26 7.52 11.67
C PHE A 62 -12.58 7.90 10.97
N LYS A 63 -12.62 7.74 9.64
CA LYS A 63 -13.83 8.03 8.84
C LYS A 63 -14.42 6.82 8.17
N GLY A 64 -13.67 5.72 8.06
CA GLY A 64 -14.21 4.47 7.56
C GLY A 64 -13.14 3.52 7.05
N ARG A 65 -13.61 2.37 6.59
CA ARG A 65 -12.80 1.30 6.03
C ARG A 65 -13.49 0.63 4.86
N ILE A 66 -12.69 -0.01 4.02
CA ILE A 66 -13.11 -0.80 2.86
C ILE A 66 -12.51 -2.19 3.03
N ASP A 67 -13.36 -3.21 3.05
CA ASP A 67 -12.92 -4.60 2.98
C ASP A 67 -12.53 -4.92 1.52
N LEU A 68 -11.30 -5.35 1.30
CA LEU A 68 -10.76 -5.67 -0.01
C LEU A 68 -10.78 -7.16 -0.34
N ALA A 69 -11.12 -8.05 0.60
CA ALA A 69 -11.06 -9.49 0.39
C ALA A 69 -11.95 -9.95 -0.79
N ASN A 70 -12.95 -9.14 -1.17
CA ASN A 70 -13.84 -9.37 -2.31
C ASN A 70 -14.24 -8.06 -3.01
N ALA A 71 -13.41 -7.02 -2.90
CA ALA A 71 -13.68 -5.77 -3.60
C ALA A 71 -13.32 -5.89 -5.09
N THR A 72 -14.00 -5.14 -5.94
CA THR A 72 -13.60 -4.96 -7.34
C THR A 72 -12.79 -3.70 -7.49
N LEU A 73 -11.60 -3.80 -8.07
CA LEU A 73 -10.79 -2.66 -8.50
C LEU A 73 -11.10 -2.35 -9.96
N VAL A 74 -11.37 -1.08 -10.25
CA VAL A 74 -11.64 -0.57 -11.59
C VAL A 74 -10.72 0.60 -11.85
N ASP A 75 -9.93 0.53 -12.92
CA ASP A 75 -9.15 1.68 -13.38
C ASP A 75 -10.11 2.77 -13.88
N GLY A 76 -9.91 4.00 -13.41
CA GLY A 76 -10.80 5.12 -13.74
C GLY A 76 -10.60 5.56 -15.18
N GLN A 77 -11.66 6.08 -15.80
CA GLN A 77 -11.57 6.73 -17.11
C GLN A 77 -10.72 8.01 -17.06
N GLU A 78 -10.69 8.68 -15.90
CA GLU A 78 -9.81 9.83 -15.67
C GLU A 78 -8.37 9.38 -15.37
N PRO A 79 -7.34 10.07 -15.90
CA PRO A 79 -5.94 9.64 -15.81
C PRO A 79 -5.43 9.35 -14.40
N LEU A 80 -5.91 10.10 -13.40
CA LEU A 80 -5.45 10.02 -12.01
C LEU A 80 -6.46 9.33 -11.08
N ALA A 81 -7.59 8.85 -11.59
CA ALA A 81 -8.64 8.25 -10.79
C ALA A 81 -8.66 6.73 -10.90
N PHE A 82 -9.14 6.08 -9.85
CA PHE A 82 -9.55 4.69 -9.83
C PHE A 82 -10.75 4.51 -8.91
N LYS A 83 -11.40 3.35 -8.98
CA LYS A 83 -12.61 3.05 -8.22
C LYS A 83 -12.49 1.71 -7.52
N LEU A 84 -12.91 1.68 -6.27
CA LEU A 84 -13.16 0.44 -5.52
C LEU A 84 -14.65 0.23 -5.35
N VAL A 85 -15.12 -0.96 -5.67
CA VAL A 85 -16.49 -1.40 -5.40
C VAL A 85 -16.42 -2.43 -4.29
N ALA A 86 -16.89 -2.07 -3.11
CA ALA A 86 -16.98 -2.99 -1.99
C ALA A 86 -18.04 -4.07 -2.25
N THR A 87 -17.96 -5.17 -1.51
CA THR A 87 -18.95 -6.27 -1.54
C THR A 87 -20.38 -5.81 -1.28
N THR A 88 -20.54 -4.74 -0.48
CA THR A 88 -21.83 -4.10 -0.21
C THR A 88 -22.41 -3.33 -1.40
N GLY A 89 -21.71 -3.30 -2.54
CA GLY A 89 -22.05 -2.49 -3.71
C GLY A 89 -21.63 -1.02 -3.60
N LYS A 90 -21.11 -0.59 -2.44
CA LYS A 90 -20.67 0.78 -2.23
C LYS A 90 -19.44 1.10 -3.10
N ARG A 91 -19.54 2.19 -3.85
CA ARG A 91 -18.49 2.67 -4.76
C ARG A 91 -17.65 3.76 -4.09
N PHE A 92 -16.34 3.64 -4.20
CA PHE A 92 -15.36 4.58 -3.70
C PHE A 92 -14.56 5.10 -4.89
N ASN A 93 -14.90 6.30 -5.36
CA ASN A 93 -14.11 7.02 -6.36
C ASN A 93 -12.93 7.70 -5.66
N LEU A 94 -11.72 7.38 -6.11
CA LEU A 94 -10.47 7.84 -5.53
C LEU A 94 -9.62 8.48 -6.62
N ARG A 95 -8.96 9.59 -6.29
CA ARG A 95 -8.07 10.31 -7.18
C ARG A 95 -6.71 10.54 -6.51
N CYS A 96 -5.65 10.24 -7.25
CA CYS A 96 -4.26 10.47 -6.87
C CYS A 96 -3.79 11.86 -7.29
N ASP A 97 -2.70 12.32 -6.69
CA ASP A 97 -2.06 13.59 -7.03
C ASP A 97 -1.22 13.46 -8.32
N ASP A 98 -0.71 12.27 -8.62
CA ASP A 98 0.11 11.97 -9.80
C ASP A 98 -0.07 10.52 -10.31
N ALA A 99 0.41 10.27 -11.54
CA ALA A 99 0.25 8.97 -12.21
C ALA A 99 1.08 7.86 -11.58
N GLN A 100 2.28 8.15 -11.06
CA GLN A 100 3.13 7.16 -10.42
C GLN A 100 2.48 6.65 -9.12
N THR A 101 1.93 7.56 -8.32
CA THR A 101 1.14 7.23 -7.14
C THR A 101 -0.06 6.37 -7.51
N LYS A 102 -0.80 6.70 -8.58
CA LYS A 102 -1.90 5.86 -9.08
C LYS A 102 -1.43 4.45 -9.41
N THR A 103 -0.36 4.30 -10.20
CA THR A 103 0.19 2.99 -10.57
C THR A 103 0.56 2.15 -9.34
N ARG A 104 1.20 2.77 -8.34
CA ARG A 104 1.55 2.09 -7.07
C ARG A 104 0.31 1.63 -6.32
N TRP A 105 -0.69 2.50 -6.16
CA TRP A 105 -1.96 2.14 -5.51
C TRP A 105 -2.67 1.01 -6.24
N LEU A 106 -2.78 1.06 -7.57
CA LEU A 106 -3.41 0.01 -8.37
C LEU A 106 -2.68 -1.34 -8.20
N ALA A 107 -1.36 -1.36 -8.34
CA ALA A 107 -0.56 -2.58 -8.24
C ALA A 107 -0.71 -3.25 -6.86
N VAL A 108 -0.57 -2.46 -5.80
CA VAL A 108 -0.65 -2.94 -4.42
C VAL A 108 -2.07 -3.40 -4.06
N VAL A 109 -3.10 -2.62 -4.43
CA VAL A 109 -4.49 -2.98 -4.15
C VAL A 109 -4.92 -4.22 -4.95
N ALA A 110 -4.51 -4.33 -6.21
CA ALA A 110 -4.78 -5.51 -7.04
C ALA A 110 -4.19 -6.78 -6.42
N LYS A 111 -2.94 -6.74 -5.94
CA LYS A 111 -2.32 -7.88 -5.24
C LYS A 111 -3.12 -8.30 -4.01
N VAL A 112 -3.55 -7.35 -3.19
CA VAL A 112 -4.36 -7.64 -2.00
C VAL A 112 -5.74 -8.18 -2.39
N ILE A 113 -6.40 -7.65 -3.42
CA ILE A 113 -7.68 -8.22 -3.89
C ILE A 113 -7.49 -9.66 -4.41
N ALA A 114 -6.37 -9.95 -5.07
CA ALA A 114 -6.03 -11.29 -5.57
C ALA A 114 -5.69 -12.32 -4.47
N GLY A 115 -5.82 -11.95 -3.19
CA GLY A 115 -5.59 -12.85 -2.07
C GLY A 115 -4.15 -12.84 -1.55
N ASN A 116 -3.28 -11.96 -2.05
CA ASN A 116 -1.95 -11.82 -1.50
C ASN A 116 -2.02 -11.22 -0.09
N ARG A 117 -1.51 -11.98 0.88
CA ARG A 117 -1.49 -11.61 2.30
C ARG A 117 -0.06 -11.44 2.83
N ASP A 118 0.94 -11.42 1.97
CA ASP A 118 2.35 -11.26 2.33
C ASP A 118 2.78 -9.77 2.28
N PRO A 119 3.11 -9.13 3.42
CA PRO A 119 3.54 -7.75 3.44
C PRO A 119 4.87 -7.53 2.71
N ASP A 120 5.77 -8.51 2.68
CA ASP A 120 7.10 -8.33 2.08
C ASP A 120 7.01 -8.28 0.55
N ASP A 121 6.20 -9.14 -0.07
CA ASP A 121 5.94 -9.10 -1.53
C ASP A 121 5.16 -7.84 -1.93
N VAL A 122 4.17 -7.44 -1.12
CA VAL A 122 3.42 -6.21 -1.40
C VAL A 122 4.32 -4.97 -1.24
N PHE A 123 5.22 -4.95 -0.24
CA PHE A 123 6.19 -3.88 -0.05
C PHE A 123 7.24 -3.84 -1.16
N ALA A 124 7.73 -4.98 -1.65
CA ALA A 124 8.65 -5.01 -2.80
C ALA A 124 8.05 -4.38 -4.07
N THR A 125 6.71 -4.46 -4.22
CA THR A 125 5.98 -3.81 -5.31
C THR A 125 6.14 -2.29 -5.29
N TRP A 126 6.25 -1.71 -4.09
CA TRP A 126 6.48 -0.28 -3.87
C TRP A 126 7.89 0.14 -4.28
N THR A 127 8.93 -0.63 -3.91
CA THR A 127 10.32 -0.32 -4.23
C THR A 127 10.62 -0.40 -5.73
N ALA A 128 10.11 -1.43 -6.42
CA ALA A 128 10.39 -1.66 -7.85
C ALA A 128 9.90 -0.52 -8.78
N HIS A 129 8.89 0.26 -8.37
CA HIS A 129 8.35 1.39 -9.16
C HIS A 129 8.99 2.75 -8.82
N VAL A 130 9.87 2.80 -7.81
CA VAL A 130 10.67 4.00 -7.48
C VAL A 130 11.99 3.98 -8.26
N ASP A 131 12.53 2.79 -8.55
CA ASP A 131 13.83 2.63 -9.21
C ASP A 131 13.83 2.88 -10.73
N LEU A 132 12.67 2.86 -11.40
CA LEU A 132 12.59 3.22 -12.83
C LEU A 132 12.72 4.73 -13.08
N ALA A 133 12.58 5.58 -12.06
CA ALA A 133 12.61 7.03 -12.19
C ALA A 133 14.01 7.65 -12.02
N HIS A 134 15.01 6.90 -11.52
CA HIS A 134 16.37 7.42 -11.30
C HIS A 134 17.37 7.12 -12.44
N HIS A 135 16.97 6.39 -13.48
CA HIS A 135 17.88 6.03 -14.59
C HIS A 135 17.78 6.90 -15.85
N HIS A 136 17.00 8.00 -15.84
CA HIS A 136 16.92 8.93 -16.96
C HIS A 136 17.29 10.37 -16.58
N THR A 137 18.51 10.58 -16.13
CA THR A 137 19.20 11.87 -16.31
C THR A 137 20.53 11.62 -17.02
N SER A 138 20.51 11.78 -18.35
CA SER A 138 21.65 12.07 -19.24
C SER A 138 23.05 11.75 -18.70
N ASP A 139 23.57 10.55 -19.02
CA ASP A 139 25.00 10.33 -19.12
C ASP A 139 25.56 11.17 -20.29
N ARG A 140 26.24 12.27 -19.94
CA ARG A 140 27.20 12.90 -20.83
C ARG A 140 28.47 13.19 -20.07
N CYS A 141 29.15 12.15 -19.61
CA CYS A 141 30.63 12.09 -19.55
C CYS A 141 31.04 10.73 -18.97
N GLY A 142 31.78 9.96 -19.76
CA GLY A 142 32.21 8.62 -19.38
C GLY A 142 33.09 8.58 -18.15
N LYS A 143 32.89 7.52 -17.35
CA LYS A 143 33.95 6.72 -16.72
C LYS A 143 33.34 5.46 -16.14
N THR A 144 33.76 4.33 -16.69
CA THR A 144 33.54 2.96 -16.24
C THR A 144 33.92 2.78 -14.78
N LYS A 145 33.01 2.26 -13.96
CA LYS A 145 33.37 1.40 -12.82
C LYS A 145 32.27 0.39 -12.53
N LEU A 146 32.44 -0.81 -13.10
CA LEU A 146 31.69 -1.99 -12.70
C LEU A 146 32.04 -2.31 -11.23
N ARG A 147 31.05 -2.30 -10.35
CA ARG A 147 31.08 -3.07 -9.11
C ARG A 147 29.83 -3.93 -9.06
N ALA A 148 30.03 -5.22 -9.24
CA ALA A 148 29.02 -6.24 -9.07
C ALA A 148 28.74 -6.50 -7.58
N LEU A 149 27.45 -6.65 -7.30
CA LEU A 149 26.78 -7.57 -6.36
C LEU A 149 27.41 -7.82 -4.99
N SER A 150 26.66 -7.45 -3.94
CA SER A 150 26.63 -8.22 -2.69
C SER A 150 25.39 -7.89 -1.88
N SER A 151 24.36 -8.73 -1.96
CA SER A 151 23.52 -9.03 -0.79
C SER A 151 23.42 -10.55 -0.65
N THR A 152 24.33 -11.07 0.16
CA THR A 152 24.26 -12.43 0.69
C THR A 152 22.99 -12.59 1.52
N PHE A 153 22.07 -13.42 1.05
CA PHE A 153 21.15 -14.12 1.93
C PHE A 153 20.95 -15.54 1.40
N SER A 154 21.83 -16.45 1.82
CA SER A 154 21.67 -17.88 1.58
C SER A 154 21.42 -18.55 2.94
N ARG A 155 20.19 -19.01 3.14
CA ARG A 155 19.81 -19.93 4.23
C ARG A 155 20.04 -21.36 3.76
N GLU A 156 20.59 -22.15 4.66
CA GLU A 156 20.94 -23.57 4.57
C GLU A 156 19.90 -24.49 3.91
N ALA A 157 20.39 -25.50 3.18
CA ALA A 157 19.70 -26.78 3.03
C ALA A 157 20.68 -27.95 2.71
N ARG A 158 20.76 -28.88 3.67
CA ARG A 158 20.91 -30.35 3.54
C ARG A 158 22.09 -30.95 2.75
N GLN A 159 23.11 -31.31 3.52
CA GLN A 159 23.66 -32.65 3.72
C GLN A 159 23.02 -33.82 2.92
N LEU A 160 23.76 -34.36 1.94
CA LEU A 160 23.86 -35.79 1.60
C LEU A 160 25.25 -36.06 1.02
N ARG A 161 26.09 -36.80 1.75
CA ARG A 161 27.33 -37.41 1.27
C ARG A 161 27.00 -38.82 0.81
N CYS A 162 27.29 -39.16 -0.43
CA CYS A 162 27.52 -40.55 -0.84
C CYS A 162 29.02 -40.84 -0.65
N GLY A 163 29.32 -41.96 0.00
CA GLY A 163 30.68 -42.50 0.14
C GLY A 163 31.02 -43.43 -1.02
N ASP A 164 32.32 -43.62 -1.21
CA ASP A 164 32.95 -44.63 -2.08
C ASP A 164 32.75 -46.06 -1.57
#